data_AF-A0A7W8S6B8-F1
#
_entry.id   AF-A0A7W8S6B8-F1
#
_cell.length_a   1.000
_cell.length_b   1.000
_cell.length_c   1.000
_cell.angle_alpha   90.00
_cell.angle_beta   90.00
_cell.angle_gamma   90.00
#
_symmetry.space_group_name_H-M   'P 1'
#
loop_
_entity.id
_entity.type
_entity.pdbx_description
1 polymer ?
#
loop_
_entity_poly.entity_id
_entity_poly.type
_entity_poly.pdbx_seq_one_letter_code
_entity_poly.pdbx_strand_id
1 'polypeptide(L)'
;MQTDFDLQGYTHELMALTIVDMYSPQLKSAYDFLTAHPIDGATGLQAGLPYIHQWRTTTIPKPKDEDVHAHFYANEERIRSRFIRSLRNEALRNTDHFVAIPTDAPEGFTKSVDEWKVYRQALRDWPQQPDFPFNAVWPKRPKG
;
A
#
# COMPACT_ATOMS: atom_id res chain seq x y z
N MET A 1 7.05 -7.11 13.85
CA MET A 1 5.68 -7.31 13.38
C MET A 1 5.71 -7.32 11.86
N GLN A 2 5.53 -8.49 11.24
CA GLN A 2 5.30 -8.58 9.80
C GLN A 2 3.88 -8.05 9.61
N THR A 3 3.73 -6.89 8.99
CA THR A 3 2.41 -6.37 8.63
C THR A 3 1.96 -7.19 7.43
N ASP A 4 1.08 -8.16 7.68
CA ASP A 4 0.29 -8.78 6.63
C ASP A 4 -0.61 -7.68 6.06
N PHE A 5 -0.17 -7.08 4.96
CA PHE A 5 -1.00 -6.15 4.23
C PHE A 5 -2.19 -6.96 3.69
N ASP A 6 -3.41 -6.54 4.01
CA ASP A 6 -4.57 -7.04 3.29
C ASP A 6 -4.53 -6.48 1.86
N LEU A 7 -3.97 -7.27 0.95
CA LEU A 7 -3.87 -6.93 -0.47
C LEU A 7 -5.15 -7.31 -1.24
N GLN A 8 -6.09 -8.01 -0.60
CA GLN A 8 -7.30 -8.55 -1.22
C GLN A 8 -8.54 -7.71 -0.90
N GLY A 9 -8.64 -7.15 0.30
CA GLY A 9 -9.73 -6.26 0.70
C GLY A 9 -9.74 -4.94 -0.08
N TYR A 10 -10.93 -4.33 -0.20
CA TYR A 10 -11.05 -2.95 -0.66
C TYR A 10 -10.88 -2.02 0.55
N THR A 11 -9.66 -1.54 0.77
CA THR A 11 -9.30 -0.77 1.96
C THR A 11 -9.57 0.74 1.80
N HIS A 12 -9.51 1.49 2.90
CA HIS A 12 -9.64 2.95 2.88
C HIS A 12 -8.49 3.65 2.11
N GLU A 13 -7.29 3.06 2.06
CA GLU A 13 -6.18 3.54 1.22
C GLU A 13 -6.48 3.35 -0.27
N LEU A 14 -7.07 2.21 -0.64
CA LEU A 14 -7.53 1.97 -2.00
C LEU A 14 -8.64 2.95 -2.36
N MET A 15 -9.60 3.22 -1.47
CA MET A 15 -10.62 4.25 -1.71
C MET A 15 -10.00 5.64 -1.91
N ALA A 16 -9.00 6.00 -1.11
CA ALA A 16 -8.31 7.27 -1.26
C ALA A 16 -7.58 7.38 -2.60
N LEU A 17 -6.93 6.29 -3.04
CA LEU A 17 -6.33 6.22 -4.37
C LEU A 17 -7.35 6.30 -5.50
N THR A 18 -8.52 5.69 -5.33
CA THR A 18 -9.64 5.79 -6.28
C THR A 18 -10.13 7.24 -6.41
N ILE A 19 -10.29 7.96 -5.31
CA ILE A 19 -10.68 9.39 -5.35
C ILE A 19 -9.60 10.21 -6.03
N VAL A 20 -8.32 9.99 -5.69
CA VAL A 20 -7.21 10.68 -6.38
C VAL A 20 -7.22 10.33 -7.88
N ASP A 21 -7.54 9.11 -8.27
CA ASP A 21 -7.64 8.71 -9.67
C ASP A 21 -8.76 9.43 -10.42
N MET A 22 -9.96 9.53 -9.82
CA MET A 22 -11.11 10.21 -10.39
C MET A 22 -10.92 11.73 -10.55
N TYR A 23 -10.15 12.34 -9.64
CA TYR A 23 -9.99 13.80 -9.55
C TYR A 23 -8.52 14.24 -9.64
N SER A 24 -7.69 13.47 -10.32
CA SER A 24 -6.30 13.87 -10.57
C SER A 24 -6.26 14.92 -11.69
N PRO A 25 -5.47 16.01 -11.55
CA PRO A 25 -4.52 16.31 -10.47
C PRO A 25 -5.06 17.22 -9.35
N GLN A 26 -6.37 17.47 -9.29
CA GLN A 26 -6.98 18.51 -8.46
C GLN A 26 -7.01 18.18 -6.95
N LEU A 27 -7.11 16.91 -6.58
CA LEU A 27 -7.26 16.48 -5.19
C LEU A 27 -6.05 15.69 -4.65
N LYS A 28 -5.74 15.93 -3.38
CA LYS A 28 -4.72 15.23 -2.60
C LYS A 28 -5.35 14.60 -1.36
N SER A 29 -5.15 13.29 -1.19
CA SER A 29 -5.50 12.58 0.04
C SER A 29 -4.81 13.20 1.27
N ALA A 30 -5.43 13.06 2.44
CA ALA A 30 -5.04 13.64 3.73
C ALA A 30 -5.12 15.17 3.85
N TYR A 31 -5.10 15.91 2.73
CA TYR A 31 -5.28 17.36 2.69
C TYR A 31 -6.73 17.72 2.39
N ASP A 32 -7.23 17.30 1.21
CA ASP A 32 -8.54 17.71 0.71
C ASP A 32 -9.67 16.79 1.18
N PHE A 33 -9.34 15.56 1.58
CA PHE A 33 -10.31 14.59 2.09
C PHE A 33 -9.65 13.51 2.96
N LEU A 34 -10.46 12.79 3.74
CA LEU A 34 -10.09 11.60 4.49
C LEU A 34 -11.08 10.46 4.22
N THR A 35 -10.57 9.24 4.13
CA THR A 35 -11.35 7.99 4.05
C THR A 35 -11.19 7.20 5.34
N ALA A 36 -12.15 6.31 5.62
CA ALA A 36 -12.13 5.44 6.79
C ALA A 36 -12.81 4.10 6.48
N HIS A 37 -12.66 3.15 7.42
CA HIS A 37 -13.43 1.92 7.45
C HIS A 37 -14.34 1.86 8.68
N PRO A 38 -15.52 1.23 8.57
CA PRO A 38 -16.23 0.75 9.74
C PRO A 38 -15.35 -0.25 10.51
N ILE A 39 -15.51 -0.28 11.82
CA ILE A 39 -14.87 -1.25 12.70
C ILE A 39 -15.98 -2.08 13.33
N ASP A 40 -15.82 -3.40 13.31
CA ASP A 40 -16.68 -4.31 14.05
C ASP A 40 -16.42 -4.16 15.56
N GLY A 41 -17.45 -3.82 16.32
CA GLY A 41 -17.32 -3.49 17.74
C GLY A 41 -16.94 -4.67 18.64
N ALA A 42 -17.09 -5.92 18.18
CA ALA A 42 -16.75 -7.11 18.95
C ALA A 42 -15.31 -7.58 18.68
N THR A 43 -14.86 -7.50 17.44
CA THR A 43 -13.56 -8.01 16.99
C THR A 43 -12.49 -6.92 16.88
N GLY A 44 -12.89 -5.65 16.75
CA GLY A 44 -11.99 -4.54 16.48
C GLY A 44 -11.38 -4.56 15.08
N LEU A 45 -11.85 -5.45 14.20
CA LEU A 45 -11.38 -5.55 12.82
C LEU A 45 -12.16 -4.61 11.90
N GLN A 46 -11.57 -4.28 10.76
CA GLN A 46 -12.27 -3.57 9.70
C GLN A 46 -13.47 -4.41 9.23
N ALA A 47 -14.60 -3.74 9.02
CA ALA A 47 -15.83 -4.36 8.54
C ALA A 47 -16.44 -3.51 7.41
N GLY A 48 -17.13 -4.16 6.48
CA GLY A 48 -17.82 -3.45 5.38
C GLY A 48 -16.91 -2.68 4.44
N LEU A 49 -17.52 -1.84 3.61
CA LEU A 49 -16.83 -1.03 2.59
C LEU A 49 -16.26 0.26 3.20
N PRO A 50 -15.15 0.79 2.64
CA PRO A 50 -14.61 2.08 3.05
C PRO A 50 -15.56 3.22 2.67
N TYR A 51 -15.49 4.34 3.39
CA TYR A 51 -16.31 5.51 3.14
C TYR A 51 -15.52 6.83 3.22
N ILE A 52 -16.06 7.90 2.62
CA ILE A 52 -15.50 9.24 2.76
C ILE A 52 -15.87 9.81 4.12
N HIS A 53 -14.90 9.84 5.04
CA HIS A 53 -15.05 10.36 6.38
C HIS A 53 -15.12 11.89 6.42
N GLN A 54 -14.23 12.58 5.68
CA GLN A 54 -14.21 14.04 5.61
C GLN A 54 -13.98 14.51 4.18
N TRP A 55 -14.67 15.58 3.81
CA TRP A 55 -14.50 16.29 2.54
C TRP A 55 -14.26 17.76 2.85
N ARG A 56 -13.04 18.25 2.59
CA ARG A 56 -12.58 19.57 3.06
C ARG A 56 -12.53 20.60 1.94
N THR A 57 -12.47 20.17 0.68
CA THR A 57 -12.57 21.07 -0.45
C THR A 57 -13.98 21.64 -0.60
N THR A 58 -14.07 22.92 -0.95
CA THR A 58 -15.32 23.64 -1.21
C THR A 58 -15.58 23.85 -2.71
N THR A 59 -14.57 23.60 -3.56
CA THR A 59 -14.63 23.85 -5.00
C THR A 59 -15.04 22.62 -5.81
N ILE A 60 -14.88 21.43 -5.25
CA ILE A 60 -15.25 20.17 -5.89
C ILE A 60 -16.34 19.50 -5.04
N PRO A 61 -17.52 19.20 -5.60
CA PRO A 61 -18.57 18.48 -4.89
C PRO A 61 -18.10 17.11 -4.38
N LYS A 62 -18.50 16.74 -3.17
CA LYS A 62 -18.24 15.40 -2.61
C LYS A 62 -18.95 14.34 -3.47
N PRO A 63 -18.25 13.32 -4.01
CA PRO A 63 -18.91 12.20 -4.68
C PRO A 63 -19.69 11.33 -3.67
N LYS A 64 -20.61 10.51 -4.16
CA LYS A 64 -21.19 9.46 -3.33
C LYS A 64 -20.18 8.34 -3.14
N ASP A 65 -20.22 7.67 -1.99
CA ASP A 65 -19.35 6.53 -1.73
C ASP A 65 -19.57 5.42 -2.78
N GLU A 66 -20.83 5.19 -3.19
CA GLU A 66 -21.22 4.23 -4.24
C GLU A 66 -20.53 4.50 -5.58
N ASP A 67 -20.43 5.76 -6.00
CA ASP A 67 -19.78 6.13 -7.26
C ASP A 67 -18.28 5.83 -7.21
N VAL A 68 -17.66 6.09 -6.05
CA VAL A 68 -16.24 5.77 -5.81
C VAL A 68 -16.04 4.26 -5.80
N HIS A 69 -16.93 3.49 -5.15
CA HIS A 69 -16.87 2.03 -5.15
C HIS A 69 -17.01 1.44 -6.55
N ALA A 70 -17.97 1.94 -7.34
CA ALA A 70 -18.15 1.52 -8.72
C ALA A 70 -16.90 1.81 -9.57
N HIS A 71 -16.30 3.00 -9.41
CA HIS A 71 -15.05 3.34 -10.11
C HIS A 71 -13.90 2.41 -9.69
N PHE A 72 -13.80 2.08 -8.40
CA PHE A 72 -12.81 1.13 -7.92
C PHE A 72 -12.95 -0.24 -8.59
N TYR A 73 -14.14 -0.86 -8.53
CA TYR A 73 -14.33 -2.19 -9.11
C TYR A 73 -14.16 -2.21 -10.63
N ALA A 74 -14.54 -1.13 -11.33
CA ALA A 74 -14.31 -1.00 -12.75
C ALA A 74 -12.82 -0.85 -13.12
N ASN A 75 -11.96 -0.48 -12.17
CA ASN A 75 -10.54 -0.18 -12.37
C ASN A 75 -9.62 -0.94 -11.40
N GLU A 76 -10.11 -2.03 -10.81
CA GLU A 76 -9.54 -2.61 -9.60
C GLU A 76 -8.09 -3.04 -9.79
N GLU A 77 -7.81 -3.78 -10.87
CA GLU A 77 -6.46 -4.25 -11.20
C GLU A 77 -5.47 -3.07 -11.28
N ARG A 78 -5.85 -1.98 -11.94
CA ARG A 78 -5.01 -0.81 -12.13
C ARG A 78 -4.76 -0.06 -10.82
N ILE A 79 -5.81 0.14 -10.02
CA ILE A 79 -5.72 0.86 -8.73
C ILE A 79 -4.91 0.04 -7.73
N ARG A 80 -5.17 -1.26 -7.59
CA ARG A 80 -4.38 -2.18 -6.75
C ARG A 80 -2.93 -2.22 -7.21
N SER A 81 -2.68 -2.35 -8.51
CA SER A 81 -1.32 -2.34 -9.05
C SER A 81 -0.54 -1.08 -8.66
N ARG A 82 -1.19 0.08 -8.73
CA ARG A 82 -0.61 1.36 -8.31
C ARG A 82 -0.34 1.40 -6.80
N PHE A 83 -1.31 0.96 -5.99
CA PHE A 83 -1.14 0.89 -4.54
C PHE A 83 0.06 0.03 -4.16
N ILE A 84 0.14 -1.18 -4.69
CA ILE A 84 1.19 -2.12 -4.24
C ILE A 84 2.57 -1.70 -4.76
N ARG A 85 2.67 -1.07 -5.93
CA ARG A 85 3.91 -0.41 -6.36
C ARG A 85 4.36 0.69 -5.40
N SER A 86 3.43 1.43 -4.79
CA SER A 86 3.77 2.44 -3.78
C SER A 86 4.30 1.80 -2.49
N LEU A 87 3.63 0.74 -1.99
CA LEU A 87 4.10 -0.05 -0.85
C LEU A 87 5.50 -0.62 -1.09
N ARG A 88 5.76 -1.13 -2.30
CA ARG A 88 7.07 -1.66 -2.69
C ARG A 88 8.14 -0.57 -2.65
N ASN A 89 7.86 0.58 -3.25
CA ASN A 89 8.79 1.70 -3.28
C ASN A 89 9.11 2.21 -1.86
N GLU A 90 8.10 2.25 -0.98
CA GLU A 90 8.29 2.55 0.43
C GLU A 90 9.15 1.50 1.14
N ALA A 91 8.87 0.21 0.96
CA ALA A 91 9.66 -0.86 1.57
C ALA A 91 11.12 -0.82 1.11
N LEU A 92 11.37 -0.55 -0.18
CA LEU A 92 12.71 -0.33 -0.72
C LEU A 92 13.38 0.90 -0.09
N ARG A 93 12.68 2.03 0.06
CA ARG A 93 13.25 3.21 0.72
C ARG A 93 13.60 2.91 2.19
N ASN A 94 12.67 2.29 2.92
CA ASN A 94 12.82 2.04 4.36
C ASN A 94 13.88 0.97 4.68
N THR A 95 14.34 0.21 3.68
CA THR A 95 15.34 -0.86 3.86
C THR A 95 16.66 -0.59 3.13
N ASP A 96 16.86 0.62 2.62
CA ASP A 96 18.05 0.95 1.82
C ASP A 96 19.36 0.85 2.62
N HIS A 97 19.33 1.32 3.87
CA HIS A 97 20.50 1.31 4.75
C HIS A 97 21.00 -0.09 5.12
N PHE A 98 20.16 -1.13 5.06
CA PHE A 98 20.55 -2.49 5.43
C PHE A 98 21.48 -3.18 4.41
N VAL A 99 21.62 -2.61 3.20
CA VAL A 99 22.55 -3.14 2.19
C VAL A 99 23.84 -2.35 2.07
N ALA A 100 23.99 -1.28 2.83
CA ALA A 100 25.26 -0.57 2.96
C ALA A 100 26.18 -1.36 3.91
N ILE A 101 27.39 -1.69 3.45
CA ILE A 101 28.42 -2.33 4.28
C ILE A 101 29.32 -1.21 4.83
N PRO A 102 29.34 -0.96 6.16
CA PRO A 102 30.30 -0.06 6.76
C PRO A 102 31.74 -0.56 6.55
N THR A 103 32.68 0.37 6.39
CA THR A 103 34.10 0.04 6.19
C THR A 103 34.75 -0.64 7.40
N ASP A 104 34.15 -0.50 8.57
CA ASP A 104 34.57 -1.05 9.87
C ASP A 104 33.70 -2.24 10.31
N ALA A 105 32.91 -2.83 9.41
CA ALA A 105 32.01 -3.92 9.76
C ALA A 105 32.77 -5.19 10.20
N PRO A 106 32.35 -5.86 11.29
CA PRO A 106 32.97 -7.09 11.76
C PRO A 106 32.77 -8.26 10.77
N GLU A 107 33.71 -9.21 10.77
CA GLU A 107 33.61 -10.47 10.01
C GLU A 107 32.37 -11.27 10.48
N GLY A 108 31.27 -11.15 9.74
CA GLY A 108 29.97 -11.73 10.09
C GLY A 108 28.78 -10.84 9.71
N PHE A 109 29.02 -9.54 9.50
CA PHE A 109 27.99 -8.58 9.07
C PHE A 109 27.47 -8.86 7.64
N THR A 110 28.29 -9.49 6.80
CA THR A 110 28.02 -9.77 5.39
C THR A 110 26.79 -10.65 5.16
N LYS A 111 26.55 -11.64 6.03
CA LYS A 111 25.40 -12.56 5.91
C LYS A 111 24.06 -11.82 6.06
N SER A 112 23.98 -10.89 7.01
CA SER A 112 22.78 -10.06 7.20
C SER A 112 22.52 -9.20 5.96
N VAL A 113 23.57 -8.56 5.43
CA VAL A 113 23.50 -7.73 4.22
C VAL A 113 23.01 -8.52 3.00
N ASP A 114 23.47 -9.75 2.81
CA ASP A 114 23.04 -10.58 1.68
C ASP A 114 21.57 -11.01 1.79
N GLU A 115 21.07 -11.31 2.99
CA GLU A 115 19.64 -11.56 3.22
C GLU A 115 18.78 -10.32 2.86
N TRP A 116 19.26 -9.11 3.17
CA TRP A 116 18.61 -7.87 2.77
C TRP A 116 18.66 -7.61 1.27
N LYS A 117 19.75 -7.96 0.58
CA LYS A 117 19.83 -7.88 -0.89
C LYS A 117 18.80 -8.80 -1.54
N VAL A 118 18.69 -10.05 -1.07
CA VAL A 118 17.70 -11.02 -1.56
C VAL A 118 16.27 -10.51 -1.35
N TYR A 119 15.95 -10.03 -0.16
CA TYR A 119 14.64 -9.44 0.14
C TYR A 119 14.30 -8.26 -0.79
N ARG A 120 15.25 -7.33 -0.98
CA ARG A 120 15.05 -6.16 -1.84
C ARG A 120 14.91 -6.55 -3.32
N GLN A 121 15.61 -7.59 -3.76
CA GLN A 121 15.44 -8.10 -5.12
C GLN A 121 14.06 -8.73 -5.29
N ALA A 122 13.61 -9.55 -4.33
CA ALA A 122 12.25 -10.10 -4.34
C ALA A 122 11.17 -9.01 -4.37
N LEU A 123 11.36 -7.87 -3.67
CA LEU A 123 10.47 -6.71 -3.79
C LEU A 123 10.43 -6.13 -5.21
N ARG A 124 11.58 -6.03 -5.89
CA ARG A 124 11.65 -5.51 -7.26
C ARG A 124 10.96 -6.42 -8.26
N ASP A 125 11.14 -7.72 -8.09
CA ASP A 125 10.59 -8.76 -8.97
C ASP A 125 9.12 -9.06 -8.66
N TRP A 126 8.61 -8.57 -7.52
CA TRP A 126 7.26 -8.85 -7.06
C TRP A 126 6.14 -8.56 -8.09
N PRO A 127 6.14 -7.44 -8.86
CA PRO A 127 5.14 -7.22 -9.92
C PRO A 127 5.22 -8.19 -11.11
N GLN A 128 6.25 -9.03 -11.19
CA GLN A 128 6.41 -10.06 -12.21
C GLN A 128 5.88 -11.43 -11.74
N GLN A 129 5.43 -11.54 -10.49
CA GLN A 129 4.82 -12.77 -9.98
C GLN A 129 3.52 -13.09 -10.75
N PRO A 130 3.20 -14.39 -10.90
CA PRO A 130 1.88 -14.79 -11.36
C PRO A 130 0.80 -14.22 -10.41
N ASP A 131 -0.37 -13.92 -10.96
CA ASP A 131 -1.55 -13.42 -10.23
C ASP A 131 -1.38 -12.05 -9.55
N PHE A 132 -0.31 -11.31 -9.86
CA PHE A 132 -0.24 -9.88 -9.57
C PHE A 132 -1.41 -9.14 -10.27
N PRO A 133 -2.14 -8.21 -9.60
CA PRO A 133 -1.93 -7.69 -8.24
C PRO A 133 -2.72 -8.39 -7.12
N PHE A 134 -3.46 -9.45 -7.39
CA PHE A 134 -4.47 -10.00 -6.48
C PHE A 134 -3.91 -11.02 -5.48
N ASN A 135 -3.04 -11.93 -5.94
CA ASN A 135 -2.55 -13.07 -5.11
C ASN A 135 -1.02 -13.15 -5.04
N ALA A 136 -0.32 -12.09 -5.45
CA ALA A 136 1.14 -12.07 -5.37
C ALA A 136 1.62 -12.02 -3.91
N VAL A 137 2.57 -12.88 -3.57
CA VAL A 137 3.04 -13.09 -2.19
C VAL A 137 4.11 -12.08 -1.84
N TRP A 138 3.85 -11.28 -0.80
CA TRP A 138 4.82 -10.30 -0.33
C TRP A 138 6.06 -10.99 0.27
N PRO A 139 7.30 -10.57 -0.08
CA PRO A 139 8.50 -11.23 0.43
C PRO A 139 8.63 -11.07 1.94
N LYS A 140 9.12 -12.12 2.61
CA LYS A 140 9.36 -12.10 4.05
C LYS A 140 10.56 -11.23 4.39
N ARG A 141 10.36 -10.27 5.29
CA ARG A 141 11.43 -9.40 5.78
C ARG A 141 12.46 -10.21 6.59
N PRO A 142 13.78 -10.02 6.36
CA PRO A 142 14.82 -10.60 7.21
C PRO A 142 14.69 -10.13 8.66
N LYS A 143 15.21 -10.94 9.60
CA LYS A 143 15.38 -10.50 10.99
C LYS A 143 16.64 -9.63 11.05
N GLY A 144 16.52 -8.46 11.68
CA GLY A 144 17.67 -7.64 12.05
C GLY A 144 18.28 -8.09 13.35
#